data_AF-A0A518JYJ0-F1
#
_entry.id   AF-A0A518JYJ0-F1
#
_cell.length_a   1.000
_cell.length_b   1.000
_cell.length_c   1.000
_cell.angle_alpha   90.00
_cell.angle_beta   90.00
_cell.angle_gamma   90.00
#
_symmetry.space_group_name_H-M   'P 1'
#
loop_
_entity.id
_entity.type
_entity.pdbx_description
1 polymer ?
#
loop_
_entity_poly.entity_id
_entity_poly.type
_entity_poly.pdbx_seq_one_letter_code
_entity_poly.pdbx_strand_id
1 'polypeptide(L)'
;MTQAVFSHVPQRIVSGGQTGVDRGALDAAIALGIPHGGWCPRGRLAEDGQIPARYDLTEHQSPRYKDRTLQNVIDSDATLILYCDTLRGGTRLTQRYAVDAGKPQLAVAIDDEWSVESVHRWLYQYQPLSLNIAGPRESNFPGVQALSTEAVLRIFDHSG
;
A
#
# COMPACT_ATOMS: atom_id res chain seq x y z
N MET A 1 27.66 5.43 18.37
CA MET A 1 27.58 4.44 17.28
C MET A 1 26.40 4.85 16.42
N THR A 2 26.66 5.43 15.25
CA THR A 2 25.64 5.78 14.26
C THR A 2 24.99 4.48 13.79
N GLN A 3 23.71 4.27 14.13
CA GLN A 3 22.93 3.19 13.54
C GLN A 3 22.93 3.41 12.02
N ALA A 4 23.37 2.41 11.26
CA ALA A 4 23.18 2.42 9.82
C ALA A 4 21.68 2.53 9.57
N VAL A 5 21.25 3.57 8.86
CA VAL A 5 19.86 3.75 8.45
C VAL A 5 19.57 2.69 7.40
N PHE A 6 19.01 1.56 7.82
CA PHE A 6 18.59 0.48 6.95
C PHE A 6 17.35 0.90 6.16
N SER A 7 17.48 1.73 5.13
CA SER A 7 16.34 2.11 4.30
C SER A 7 16.54 1.66 2.86
N HIS A 8 15.56 0.90 2.35
CA HIS A 8 15.43 0.56 0.95
C HIS A 8 14.18 1.27 0.42
N VAL A 9 14.35 2.05 -0.65
CA VAL A 9 13.25 2.73 -1.34
C VAL A 9 12.88 1.88 -2.56
N PRO A 10 11.61 1.46 -2.70
CA PRO A 10 11.19 0.77 -3.91
C PRO A 10 11.27 1.71 -5.11
N GLN A 11 11.54 1.17 -6.29
CA GLN A 11 11.50 1.94 -7.54
C GLN A 11 10.08 2.39 -7.87
N ARG A 12 9.06 1.70 -7.34
CA ARG A 12 7.66 2.08 -7.48
C ARG A 12 6.81 1.61 -6.30
N ILE A 13 5.83 2.45 -5.92
CA ILE A 13 4.72 2.07 -5.04
C ILE A 13 3.50 1.75 -5.90
N VAL A 14 2.88 0.58 -5.70
CA VAL A 14 1.63 0.22 -6.37
C VAL A 14 0.48 0.09 -5.38
N SER A 15 -0.73 0.45 -5.81
CA SER A 15 -1.94 0.24 -5.05
C SER A 15 -3.18 0.18 -5.95
N GLY A 16 -4.34 -0.17 -5.39
CA GLY A 16 -5.56 -0.40 -6.17
C GLY A 16 -6.53 0.78 -6.32
N GLY A 17 -6.16 1.95 -5.81
CA GLY A 17 -6.89 3.21 -5.97
C GLY A 17 -8.21 3.36 -5.21
N GLN A 18 -8.56 2.40 -4.33
CA GLN A 18 -9.71 2.56 -3.43
C GLN A 18 -9.49 3.76 -2.49
N THR A 19 -10.57 4.32 -1.95
CA THR A 19 -10.45 5.27 -0.83
C THR A 19 -9.66 4.66 0.34
N GLY A 20 -9.24 5.47 1.31
CA GLY A 20 -8.47 4.98 2.45
C GLY A 20 -7.01 4.70 2.10
N VAL A 21 -6.49 3.56 2.55
CA VAL A 21 -5.05 3.24 2.45
C VAL A 21 -4.54 3.26 1.01
N ASP A 22 -5.31 2.73 0.07
CA ASP A 22 -4.86 2.64 -1.31
C ASP A 22 -4.53 4.05 -1.88
N ARG A 23 -5.41 5.04 -1.65
CA ARG A 23 -5.15 6.43 -2.05
C ARG A 23 -4.12 7.13 -1.20
N GLY A 24 -4.07 6.86 0.11
CA GLY A 24 -3.06 7.47 0.98
C GLY A 24 -1.63 7.08 0.57
N ALA A 25 -1.44 5.82 0.17
CA ALA A 25 -0.18 5.34 -0.40
C ALA A 25 0.18 6.04 -1.72
N LEU A 26 -0.79 6.21 -2.62
CA LEU A 26 -0.57 6.89 -3.91
C LEU A 26 -0.30 8.39 -3.72
N ASP A 27 -1.03 9.04 -2.81
CA ASP A 27 -0.83 10.46 -2.47
C ASP A 27 0.58 10.69 -1.89
N ALA A 28 1.05 9.80 -1.00
CA ALA A 28 2.41 9.87 -0.45
C ALA A 28 3.48 9.60 -1.52
N ALA A 29 3.27 8.62 -2.41
CA ALA A 29 4.21 8.33 -3.50
C ALA A 29 4.38 9.55 -4.43
N ILE A 30 3.27 10.22 -4.77
CA ILE A 30 3.29 11.48 -5.55
C ILE A 30 4.08 12.56 -4.80
N ALA A 31 3.82 12.75 -3.50
CA ALA A 31 4.49 13.78 -2.69
C ALA A 31 6.01 13.54 -2.60
N LEU A 32 6.45 12.29 -2.53
CA LEU A 32 7.85 11.89 -2.46
C LEU A 32 8.54 11.81 -3.83
N GLY A 33 7.80 11.97 -4.93
CA GLY A 33 8.33 11.78 -6.28
C GLY A 33 8.68 10.31 -6.61
N ILE A 34 8.16 9.35 -5.84
CA ILE A 34 8.34 7.93 -6.11
C ILE A 34 7.35 7.54 -7.23
N PRO A 35 7.80 6.88 -8.32
CA PRO A 35 6.90 6.38 -9.34
C PRO A 35 5.75 5.58 -8.71
N HIS A 36 4.52 5.81 -9.14
CA HIS A 36 3.35 5.13 -8.60
C HIS A 36 2.57 4.40 -9.69
N GLY A 37 1.59 3.59 -9.29
CA GLY A 37 0.65 2.96 -10.20
C GLY A 37 -0.11 1.81 -9.54
N GLY A 38 -0.44 0.79 -10.33
CA GLY A 38 -1.10 -0.44 -9.85
C GLY A 38 -2.39 -0.75 -10.60
N TRP A 39 -3.01 -1.86 -10.22
CA TRP A 39 -4.22 -2.37 -10.85
C TRP A 39 -5.47 -1.85 -10.15
N CYS A 40 -6.38 -1.23 -10.90
CA CYS A 40 -7.71 -0.84 -10.44
C CYS A 40 -8.80 -1.68 -11.14
N PRO A 41 -10.05 -1.70 -10.64
CA PRO A 41 -11.12 -2.40 -11.33
C PRO A 41 -11.44 -1.77 -12.69
N ARG A 42 -11.97 -2.56 -13.63
CA ARG A 42 -12.54 -2.03 -14.89
C ARG A 42 -13.54 -0.90 -14.61
N GLY A 43 -13.41 0.21 -15.33
CA GLY A 43 -14.15 1.45 -15.12
C GLY A 43 -13.56 2.36 -14.05
N ARG A 44 -12.36 2.05 -13.54
CA ARG A 44 -11.70 2.76 -12.43
C ARG A 44 -12.61 2.90 -11.22
N LEU A 45 -13.25 1.82 -10.79
CA LEU A 45 -14.26 1.87 -9.72
C LEU A 45 -13.59 1.97 -8.33
N ALA A 46 -14.13 2.86 -7.50
CA ALA A 46 -13.91 2.95 -6.06
C ALA A 46 -15.26 3.15 -5.34
N GLU A 47 -15.27 3.14 -4.01
CA GLU A 47 -16.52 3.27 -3.24
C GLU A 47 -17.19 4.64 -3.36
N ASP A 48 -16.41 5.67 -3.66
CA ASP A 48 -16.85 7.05 -3.84
C ASP A 48 -17.03 7.43 -5.32
N GLY A 49 -17.01 6.44 -6.22
CA GLY A 49 -17.19 6.64 -7.65
C GLY A 49 -15.92 6.33 -8.44
N GLN A 50 -15.61 7.15 -9.43
CA GLN A 50 -14.48 6.92 -10.32
C GLN A 50 -13.16 7.37 -9.67
N ILE A 51 -12.13 6.52 -9.74
CA ILE A 51 -10.80 6.82 -9.23
C ILE A 51 -10.21 7.99 -10.03
N PRO A 52 -9.74 9.07 -9.35
CA PRO A 52 -9.16 10.24 -10.00
C PRO A 52 -8.08 9.91 -11.04
N ALA A 53 -8.06 10.69 -12.13
CA ALA A 53 -7.11 10.50 -13.24
C ALA A 53 -5.65 10.81 -12.87
N ARG A 54 -5.40 11.50 -11.75
CA ARG A 54 -4.06 11.79 -11.24
C ARG A 54 -3.26 10.55 -10.82
N TYR A 55 -3.94 9.41 -10.67
CA TYR A 55 -3.30 8.16 -10.29
C TYR A 55 -3.03 7.30 -11.54
N ASP A 56 -1.77 6.95 -11.76
CA ASP A 56 -1.26 6.16 -12.90
C ASP A 56 -1.65 4.67 -12.81
N LEU A 57 -2.95 4.39 -12.73
CA LEU A 57 -3.51 3.05 -12.56
C LEU A 57 -3.89 2.41 -13.89
N THR A 58 -3.62 1.12 -14.00
CA THR A 58 -4.06 0.26 -15.11
C THR A 58 -5.38 -0.41 -14.74
N GLU A 59 -6.35 -0.39 -15.65
CA GLU A 59 -7.61 -1.12 -15.46
C GLU A 59 -7.40 -2.63 -15.63
N HIS A 60 -7.83 -3.37 -14.63
CA HIS A 60 -8.01 -4.81 -14.75
C HIS A 60 -9.23 -5.12 -15.63
N GLN A 61 -9.24 -6.26 -16.34
CA GLN A 61 -10.35 -6.65 -17.24
C GLN A 61 -11.69 -6.83 -16.51
N SER A 62 -11.63 -7.15 -15.21
CA SER A 62 -12.78 -7.38 -14.35
C SER A 62 -13.09 -6.16 -13.47
N PRO A 63 -14.38 -5.85 -13.22
CA PRO A 63 -14.78 -4.81 -12.28
C PRO A 63 -14.73 -5.26 -10.81
N ARG A 64 -14.40 -6.54 -10.51
CA ARG A 64 -14.42 -7.05 -9.13
C ARG A 64 -13.17 -6.62 -8.38
N TYR A 65 -13.34 -6.02 -7.20
CA TYR A 65 -12.23 -5.57 -6.36
C TYR A 65 -11.21 -6.68 -6.03
N LYS A 66 -11.69 -7.90 -5.74
CA LYS A 66 -10.80 -9.02 -5.43
C LYS A 66 -9.80 -9.36 -6.54
N ASP A 67 -10.18 -9.16 -7.80
CA ASP A 67 -9.35 -9.53 -8.95
C ASP A 67 -8.18 -8.53 -9.07
N ARG A 68 -8.45 -7.22 -8.94
CA ARG A 68 -7.37 -6.22 -8.88
C ARG A 68 -6.51 -6.36 -7.62
N THR A 69 -7.08 -6.78 -6.50
CA THR A 69 -6.32 -6.95 -5.25
C THR A 69 -5.32 -8.08 -5.41
N LEU A 70 -5.74 -9.22 -5.98
CA LEU A 70 -4.85 -10.32 -6.31
C LEU A 70 -3.76 -9.89 -7.30
N GLN A 71 -4.12 -9.16 -8.37
CA GLN A 71 -3.16 -8.75 -9.38
C GLN A 71 -2.07 -7.82 -8.81
N ASN A 72 -2.43 -6.86 -7.95
CA ASN A 72 -1.43 -6.01 -7.27
C ASN A 72 -0.47 -6.81 -6.39
N VAL A 73 -0.94 -7.89 -5.75
CA VAL A 73 -0.07 -8.78 -4.96
C VAL A 73 0.86 -9.60 -5.86
N ILE A 74 0.36 -10.14 -6.98
CA ILE A 74 1.16 -10.98 -7.89
C ILE A 74 2.25 -10.17 -8.59
N ASP A 75 1.90 -8.97 -9.07
CA ASP A 75 2.78 -8.11 -9.88
C ASP A 75 3.68 -7.17 -9.04
N SER A 76 3.67 -7.32 -7.72
CA SER A 76 4.61 -6.64 -6.81
C SER A 76 5.59 -7.63 -6.22
N ASP A 77 6.76 -7.14 -5.77
CA ASP A 77 7.77 -7.97 -5.15
C ASP A 77 7.44 -8.27 -3.69
N ALA A 78 6.75 -7.34 -3.03
CA ALA A 78 6.28 -7.49 -1.66
C ALA A 78 5.02 -6.65 -1.41
N THR A 79 4.29 -6.96 -0.34
CA THR A 79 3.09 -6.22 0.07
C THR A 79 3.20 -5.69 1.51
N LEU A 80 3.16 -4.37 1.67
CA LEU A 80 2.97 -3.71 2.96
C LEU A 80 1.47 -3.50 3.21
N ILE A 81 0.96 -4.06 4.30
CA ILE A 81 -0.44 -3.99 4.69
C ILE A 81 -0.57 -3.02 5.85
N LEU A 82 -1.14 -1.85 5.59
CA LEU A 82 -1.46 -0.88 6.64
C LEU A 82 -2.89 -1.13 7.11
N TYR A 83 -3.11 -1.21 8.41
CA TYR A 83 -4.44 -1.47 8.96
C TYR A 83 -4.71 -0.67 10.22
N CYS A 84 -6.00 -0.62 10.57
CA CYS A 84 -6.48 -0.06 11.83
C CYS A 84 -7.35 -1.09 12.54
N ASP A 85 -7.35 -1.10 13.87
CA ASP A 85 -7.96 -2.07 14.77
C ASP A 85 -7.50 -3.51 14.46
N THR A 86 -8.19 -4.19 13.56
CA THR A 86 -7.93 -5.59 13.25
C THR A 86 -8.05 -5.87 11.76
N LEU A 87 -7.27 -6.84 11.27
CA LEU A 87 -7.30 -7.27 9.87
C LEU A 87 -8.65 -7.90 9.50
N ARG A 88 -9.50 -7.13 8.81
CA ARG A 88 -10.83 -7.55 8.38
C ARG A 88 -11.07 -7.29 6.89
N GLY A 89 -12.11 -7.91 6.35
CA GLY A 89 -12.59 -7.67 4.99
C GLY A 89 -11.50 -7.78 3.92
N GLY A 90 -11.42 -6.77 3.05
CA GLY A 90 -10.46 -6.69 1.96
C GLY A 90 -9.00 -6.71 2.41
N THR A 91 -8.68 -6.14 3.58
CA THR A 91 -7.31 -6.12 4.11
C THR A 91 -6.81 -7.52 4.46
N ARG A 92 -7.65 -8.33 5.11
CA ARG A 92 -7.34 -9.75 5.38
C ARG A 92 -7.25 -10.57 4.11
N LEU A 93 -8.05 -10.22 3.09
CA LEU A 93 -7.98 -10.86 1.78
C LEU A 93 -6.63 -10.60 1.10
N THR A 94 -6.11 -9.37 1.15
CA THR A 94 -4.78 -9.05 0.63
C THR A 94 -3.69 -9.88 1.31
N GLN A 95 -3.73 -9.97 2.65
CA GLN A 95 -2.78 -10.80 3.41
C GLN A 95 -2.82 -12.26 2.96
N ARG A 96 -4.03 -12.81 2.82
CA ARG A 96 -4.21 -14.18 2.32
C ARG A 96 -3.64 -14.35 0.92
N TYR A 97 -3.89 -13.43 -0.01
CA TYR A 97 -3.32 -13.50 -1.35
C TYR A 97 -1.79 -13.47 -1.35
N ALA A 98 -1.17 -12.64 -0.50
CA ALA A 98 0.29 -12.60 -0.39
C ALA A 98 0.85 -13.94 0.12
N VAL A 99 0.22 -14.52 1.15
CA VAL A 99 0.59 -15.84 1.67
C VAL A 99 0.40 -16.93 0.60
N ASP A 100 -0.76 -16.98 -0.04
CA ASP A 100 -1.09 -18.00 -1.05
C ASP A 100 -0.18 -17.90 -2.29
N ALA A 101 0.29 -16.69 -2.63
CA ALA A 101 1.21 -16.44 -3.74
C ALA A 101 2.71 -16.58 -3.35
N GLY A 102 3.03 -16.85 -2.09
CA GLY A 102 4.41 -16.92 -1.60
C GLY A 102 5.16 -15.58 -1.65
N LYS A 103 4.43 -14.45 -1.61
CA LYS A 103 4.99 -13.10 -1.65
C LYS A 103 5.30 -12.59 -0.24
N PRO A 104 6.46 -11.96 -0.01
CA PRO A 104 6.76 -11.28 1.25
C PRO A 104 5.68 -10.27 1.61
N GLN A 105 5.25 -10.28 2.88
CA GLN A 105 4.30 -9.30 3.40
C GLN A 105 4.64 -8.87 4.83
N LEU A 106 4.30 -7.62 5.15
CA LEU A 106 4.36 -7.06 6.49
C LEU A 106 3.05 -6.36 6.78
N ALA A 107 2.43 -6.63 7.92
CA ALA A 107 1.24 -5.91 8.38
C ALA A 107 1.60 -4.96 9.53
N VAL A 108 1.14 -3.71 9.46
CA VAL A 108 1.42 -2.66 10.43
C VAL A 108 0.11 -1.98 10.84
N ALA A 109 -0.17 -1.96 12.14
CA ALA A 109 -1.25 -1.15 12.70
C ALA A 109 -0.80 0.32 12.70
N ILE A 110 -1.55 1.19 12.03
CA ILE A 110 -1.21 2.62 11.89
C ILE A 110 -2.11 3.55 12.69
N ASP A 111 -3.01 2.99 13.50
CA ASP A 111 -3.91 3.68 14.44
C ASP A 111 -3.44 3.62 15.90
N ASP A 112 -2.29 3.00 16.15
CA ASP A 112 -1.62 2.91 17.45
C ASP A 112 -0.12 3.25 17.30
N GLU A 113 0.67 3.11 18.36
CA GLU A 113 2.12 3.30 18.30
C GLU A 113 2.77 2.22 17.42
N TRP A 114 3.40 2.65 16.32
CA TRP A 114 4.16 1.78 15.42
C TRP A 114 5.53 2.33 15.12
N SER A 115 6.48 1.41 14.89
CA SER A 115 7.88 1.73 14.67
C SER A 115 8.25 1.64 13.19
N VAL A 116 8.72 2.76 12.63
CA VAL A 116 9.29 2.82 11.28
C VAL A 116 10.48 1.86 11.12
N GLU A 117 11.27 1.67 12.19
CA GLU A 117 12.43 0.76 12.23
C GLU A 117 12.05 -0.68 11.84
N SER A 118 10.86 -1.14 12.25
CA SER A 118 10.37 -2.48 11.91
C SER A 118 10.09 -2.63 10.40
N VAL A 119 9.56 -1.58 9.78
CA VAL A 119 9.30 -1.51 8.34
C VAL A 119 10.61 -1.41 7.58
N HIS A 120 11.53 -0.55 8.03
CA HIS A 120 12.88 -0.38 7.48
C HIS A 120 13.68 -1.67 7.46
N ARG A 121 13.68 -2.42 8.58
CA ARG A 121 14.33 -3.74 8.64
C ARG A 121 13.74 -4.72 7.63
N TRP A 122 12.42 -4.74 7.49
CA TRP A 122 11.73 -5.60 6.53
C TRP A 122 12.05 -5.19 5.08
N LEU A 123 12.03 -3.90 4.77
CA LEU A 123 12.40 -3.37 3.46
C LEU A 123 13.86 -3.68 3.11
N TYR A 124 14.78 -3.56 4.07
CA TYR A 124 16.18 -3.93 3.88
C TYR A 124 16.38 -5.43 3.63
N GLN A 125 15.58 -6.28 4.27
CA GLN A 125 15.64 -7.73 4.07
C GLN A 125 15.18 -8.16 2.67
N TYR A 126 14.09 -7.58 2.16
CA TYR A 126 13.45 -8.03 0.91
C TYR A 126 13.78 -7.18 -0.32
N GLN A 127 14.20 -5.94 -0.13
CA GLN A 127 14.58 -4.98 -1.17
C GLN A 127 13.62 -4.95 -2.39
N PRO A 128 12.30 -4.80 -2.20
CA PRO A 128 11.34 -4.87 -3.30
C PRO A 128 11.55 -3.73 -4.31
N LEU A 129 11.62 -4.03 -5.61
CA LEU A 129 11.62 -2.99 -6.64
C LEU A 129 10.22 -2.38 -6.78
N SER A 130 9.18 -3.22 -6.71
CA SER A 130 7.77 -2.83 -6.69
C SER A 130 7.15 -3.20 -5.34
N LEU A 131 6.68 -2.21 -4.59
CA LEU A 131 6.01 -2.42 -3.29
C LEU A 131 4.51 -2.15 -3.42
N ASN A 132 3.70 -3.18 -3.21
CA ASN A 132 2.26 -3.00 -3.07
C ASN A 132 1.93 -2.49 -1.66
N ILE A 133 1.13 -1.42 -1.56
CA ILE A 133 0.60 -0.93 -0.28
C ILE A 133 -0.92 -1.02 -0.32
N ALA A 134 -1.48 -1.69 0.69
CA ALA A 134 -2.91 -1.99 0.75
C ALA A 134 -3.45 -1.92 2.18
N GLY A 135 -4.75 -1.66 2.30
CA GLY A 135 -5.40 -1.54 3.60
C GLY A 135 -6.90 -1.32 3.53
N PRO A 136 -7.55 -0.93 4.64
CA PRO A 136 -8.97 -0.62 4.63
C PRO A 136 -9.29 0.61 3.78
N ARG A 137 -10.52 0.61 3.29
CA ARG A 137 -11.15 1.77 2.64
C ARG A 137 -11.68 2.77 3.66
N GLU A 138 -11.92 4.00 3.22
CA GLU A 138 -12.35 5.11 4.10
C GLU A 138 -13.64 4.79 4.85
N SER A 139 -14.62 4.16 4.19
CA SER A 139 -15.87 3.75 4.85
C SER A 139 -15.71 2.69 5.95
N ASN A 140 -14.60 1.94 5.96
CA ASN A 140 -14.31 0.97 7.03
C ASN A 140 -13.63 1.64 8.23
N PHE A 141 -12.84 2.69 8.01
CA PHE A 141 -12.17 3.46 9.05
C PHE A 141 -12.00 4.92 8.58
N PRO A 142 -12.90 5.83 9.00
CA PRO A 142 -12.79 7.24 8.64
C PRO A 142 -11.48 7.85 9.12
N GLY A 143 -10.78 8.58 8.24
CA GLY A 143 -9.46 9.15 8.46
C GLY A 143 -8.29 8.27 8.02
N VAL A 144 -8.53 7.02 7.60
CA VAL A 144 -7.43 6.09 7.30
C VAL A 144 -6.63 6.48 6.06
N GLN A 145 -7.21 7.22 5.11
CA GLN A 145 -6.43 7.78 4.02
C GLN A 145 -5.32 8.70 4.54
N ALA A 146 -5.63 9.61 5.47
CA ALA A 146 -4.65 10.54 6.02
C ALA A 146 -3.57 9.80 6.85
N LEU A 147 -3.99 8.85 7.69
CA LEU A 147 -3.05 8.01 8.46
C LEU A 147 -2.12 7.23 7.53
N SER A 148 -2.64 6.68 6.44
CA SER A 148 -1.84 5.97 5.45
C SER A 148 -0.85 6.90 4.75
N THR A 149 -1.26 8.11 4.37
CA THR A 149 -0.36 9.09 3.76
C THR A 149 0.78 9.42 4.72
N GLU A 150 0.47 9.75 5.98
CA GLU A 150 1.46 10.05 7.01
C GLU A 150 2.41 8.87 7.25
N ALA A 151 1.88 7.65 7.34
CA ALA A 151 2.70 6.47 7.55
C ALA A 151 3.68 6.24 6.41
N VAL A 152 3.23 6.32 5.16
CA VAL A 152 4.10 6.13 3.98
C VAL A 152 5.13 7.25 3.88
N LEU A 153 4.75 8.50 4.16
CA LEU A 153 5.70 9.61 4.28
C LEU A 153 6.76 9.33 5.36
N ARG A 154 6.36 8.96 6.57
CA ARG A 154 7.30 8.63 7.66
C ARG A 154 8.25 7.47 7.33
N ILE A 155 7.82 6.53 6.48
CA ILE A 155 8.64 5.39 6.06
C ILE A 155 9.70 5.80 5.02
N PHE A 156 9.37 6.72 4.11
CA PHE A 156 10.18 7.01 2.91
C PHE A 156 10.65 8.47 2.78
N ASP A 157 10.30 9.35 3.72
CA ASP A 157 10.83 10.70 3.75
C ASP A 157 12.30 10.66 4.20
N HIS A 158 13.19 11.03 3.28
CA HIS A 158 14.63 11.10 3.49
C HIS A 158 15.08 12.51 3.88
N SER A 159 14.17 13.40 4.24
CA SER A 159 14.48 14.73 4.77
C SER A 159 15.06 14.63 6.18
N GLY A 160 16.32 14.20 6.28
CA GLY A 160 17.16 14.18 7.48
C GLY A 160 18.58 14.60 7.15
#